data_AF-R7S7I0-F1
#
_entry.id   AF-R7S7I0-F1
#
_cell.length_a   1.000
_cell.length_b   1.000
_cell.length_c   1.000
_cell.angle_alpha   90.00
_cell.angle_beta   90.00
_cell.angle_gamma   90.00
#
_symmetry.space_group_name_H-M   'P 1'
#
loop_
_entity.id
_entity.type
_entity.pdbx_description
1 polymer ?
#
loop_
_entity_poly.entity_id
_entity_poly.type
_entity_poly.pdbx_seq_one_letter_code
_entity_poly.pdbx_strand_id
1 'polypeptide(L)'
;MSAPAAPPPTVPSVLLPELLGFIPQFLLDDIINIANDEAKQSVDAMEQFLQRWADARAEKAAEWDPTQEIEQGLVSFQTLLESHVDVAFDFFEAWSMRNIFAVPADLPIVAPHQAGLDLEHSPEQEQELLAEIDELRRKVHAQRKLKRLYSRAVRRSGKDLEHARERLERLSFLRAPQMQALLALPSEFEMMFDSVASLPPPNPSDAALDPGAVPEPGKRPWETSKTGYLNWAVEQLMQRAKERAKSEPAGNAFGEGSSAVSAATAAAYEVGSAQDVRALLERMGGSVEGGKDADQMDTS
;
A
#
# COMPACT_ATOMS: atom_id res chain seq x y z
N MET A 1 64.62 -13.71 -53.32
CA MET A 1 63.30 -14.13 -52.80
C MET A 1 63.02 -13.23 -51.61
N SER A 2 62.17 -12.21 -51.77
CA SER A 2 61.81 -11.31 -50.68
C SER A 2 61.02 -12.10 -49.63
N ALA A 3 61.36 -11.90 -48.36
CA ALA A 3 60.59 -12.43 -47.25
C ALA A 3 59.11 -11.96 -47.36
N PRO A 4 58.13 -12.80 -46.99
CA PRO A 4 56.74 -12.38 -46.98
C PRO A 4 56.60 -11.18 -46.03
N ALA A 5 56.00 -10.10 -46.53
CA ALA A 5 55.74 -8.90 -45.74
C ALA A 5 54.93 -9.28 -44.50
N ALA A 6 55.38 -8.81 -43.33
CA ALA A 6 54.67 -9.00 -42.07
C ALA A 6 53.22 -8.47 -42.20
N PRO A 7 52.22 -9.16 -41.61
CA PRO A 7 50.85 -8.70 -41.67
C PRO A 7 50.75 -7.29 -41.07
N PRO A 8 49.95 -6.38 -41.69
CA PRO A 8 49.76 -5.04 -41.16
C PRO A 8 49.17 -5.11 -39.74
N PRO A 9 49.51 -4.16 -38.86
CA PRO A 9 48.93 -4.13 -37.52
C PRO A 9 47.41 -3.99 -37.62
N THR A 10 46.68 -4.94 -37.05
CA THR A 10 45.22 -4.91 -36.95
C THR A 10 44.79 -4.36 -35.61
N VAL A 11 43.58 -3.80 -35.57
CA VAL A 11 42.93 -3.38 -34.31
C VAL A 11 42.82 -4.53 -33.31
N PRO A 12 42.64 -4.24 -32.00
CA PRO A 12 42.44 -5.26 -30.99
C PRO A 12 41.31 -6.23 -31.37
N SER A 13 41.50 -7.52 -31.10
CA SER A 13 40.56 -8.60 -31.45
C SER A 13 39.17 -8.47 -30.82
N VAL A 14 38.99 -7.54 -29.88
CA VAL A 14 37.73 -7.27 -29.17
C VAL A 14 36.84 -6.26 -29.92
N LEU A 15 37.43 -5.34 -30.70
CA LEU A 15 36.69 -4.26 -31.37
C LEU A 15 35.77 -4.80 -32.48
N LEU A 16 36.24 -5.82 -33.20
CA LEU A 16 35.47 -6.44 -34.28
C LEU A 16 34.21 -7.17 -33.78
N PRO A 17 34.30 -8.07 -32.78
CA PRO A 17 33.11 -8.64 -32.17
C PRO A 17 32.17 -7.61 -31.54
N GLU A 18 32.72 -6.55 -30.95
CA GLU A 18 31.93 -5.44 -30.40
C GLU A 18 31.14 -4.69 -31.48
N LEU A 19 31.75 -4.44 -32.65
CA LEU A 19 31.11 -3.76 -33.76
C LEU A 19 30.09 -4.63 -34.50
N LEU A 20 30.41 -5.91 -34.71
CA LEU A 20 29.58 -6.84 -35.47
C LEU A 20 28.48 -7.48 -34.62
N GLY A 21 28.66 -7.53 -33.28
CA GLY A 21 27.76 -8.22 -32.37
C GLY A 21 27.93 -9.75 -32.37
N PHE A 22 28.88 -10.29 -33.12
CA PHE A 22 29.23 -11.71 -33.17
C PHE A 22 30.72 -11.88 -33.44
N ILE A 23 31.26 -13.06 -33.12
CA ILE A 23 32.66 -13.40 -33.39
C ILE A 23 32.77 -13.95 -34.82
N PRO A 24 33.58 -13.34 -35.71
CA PRO A 24 33.69 -13.78 -37.11
C PRO A 24 34.12 -15.23 -37.29
N GLN A 25 34.92 -15.78 -36.37
CA GLN A 25 35.34 -17.18 -36.40
C GLN A 25 34.14 -18.12 -36.33
N PHE A 26 33.17 -17.87 -35.45
CA PHE A 26 31.97 -18.70 -35.35
C PHE A 26 31.12 -18.66 -36.61
N LEU A 27 31.05 -17.51 -37.29
CA LEU A 27 30.36 -17.42 -38.58
C LEU A 27 31.06 -18.29 -39.64
N LEU A 28 32.39 -18.28 -39.68
CA LEU A 28 33.16 -19.10 -40.61
C LEU A 28 33.00 -20.59 -40.28
N ASP A 29 33.08 -20.98 -39.02
CA ASP A 29 32.85 -22.35 -38.56
C ASP A 29 31.45 -22.84 -38.99
N ASP A 30 30.41 -22.03 -38.78
CA ASP A 30 29.04 -22.37 -39.18
C ASP A 30 28.92 -22.56 -40.70
N ILE A 31 29.56 -21.69 -41.50
CA ILE A 31 29.58 -21.81 -42.97
C ILE A 31 30.27 -23.11 -43.40
N ILE A 32 31.41 -23.44 -42.80
CA ILE A 32 32.18 -24.65 -43.11
C ILE A 32 31.36 -25.89 -42.76
N ASN A 33 30.72 -25.91 -41.60
CA ASN A 33 29.85 -27.00 -41.17
C ASN A 33 28.69 -27.22 -42.16
N ILE A 34 27.98 -26.15 -42.53
CA ILE A 34 26.88 -26.22 -43.51
C ILE A 34 27.38 -26.73 -44.86
N ALA A 35 28.53 -26.25 -45.33
CA ALA A 35 29.08 -26.67 -46.62
C ALA A 35 29.51 -28.15 -46.63
N ASN A 36 30.08 -28.62 -45.52
CA ASN A 36 30.46 -30.03 -45.36
C ASN A 36 29.23 -30.95 -45.29
N ASP A 37 28.16 -30.51 -44.63
CA ASP A 37 26.90 -31.24 -44.59
C ASP A 37 26.24 -31.30 -45.97
N GLU A 38 26.24 -30.19 -46.71
CA GLU A 38 25.71 -30.13 -48.09
C GLU A 38 26.54 -30.98 -49.07
N ALA A 39 27.87 -31.01 -48.90
CA ALA A 39 28.75 -31.86 -49.71
C ALA A 39 28.42 -33.34 -49.50
N LYS A 40 28.23 -33.77 -48.25
CA LYS A 40 27.80 -35.15 -47.93
C LYS A 40 26.43 -35.46 -48.51
N GLN A 41 25.45 -34.56 -48.31
CA GLN A 41 24.10 -34.72 -48.84
C GLN A 41 24.09 -34.83 -50.38
N SER A 42 24.98 -34.10 -51.06
CA SER A 42 25.14 -34.18 -52.51
C SER A 42 25.71 -35.53 -52.96
N VAL A 43 26.67 -36.09 -52.21
CA VAL A 43 27.23 -37.42 -52.46
C VAL A 43 26.17 -38.49 -52.24
N ASP A 44 25.39 -38.42 -51.15
CA ASP A 44 24.29 -39.35 -50.86
C ASP A 44 23.21 -39.31 -51.96
N ALA A 45 22.88 -38.11 -52.46
CA ALA A 45 21.94 -37.96 -53.57
C ALA A 45 22.50 -38.56 -54.89
N MET A 46 23.80 -38.41 -55.13
CA MET A 46 24.49 -39.02 -56.26
C MET A 46 24.48 -40.54 -56.16
N GLU A 47 24.73 -41.10 -54.97
CA GLU A 47 24.65 -42.55 -54.70
C GLU A 47 23.28 -43.11 -55.08
N GLN A 48 22.21 -42.50 -54.56
CA GLN A 48 20.85 -42.92 -54.86
C GLN A 48 20.51 -42.83 -56.36
N PHE A 49 21.04 -41.82 -57.05
CA PHE A 49 20.86 -41.68 -58.49
C PHE A 49 21.60 -42.77 -59.27
N LEU A 50 22.86 -43.03 -58.94
CA LEU A 50 23.69 -44.05 -59.57
C LEU A 50 23.15 -45.45 -59.32
N GLN A 51 22.64 -45.73 -58.12
CA GLN A 51 22.00 -47.01 -57.79
C GLN A 51 20.75 -47.25 -58.66
N ARG A 52 19.85 -46.26 -58.75
CA ARG A 52 18.67 -46.34 -59.63
C ARG A 52 19.05 -46.54 -61.10
N TRP A 53 20.12 -45.89 -61.54
CA TRP A 53 20.65 -46.04 -62.89
C TRP A 53 21.23 -47.45 -63.13
N ALA A 54 21.95 -48.00 -62.15
CA ALA A 54 22.51 -49.34 -62.18
C ALA A 54 21.41 -50.41 -62.22
N ASP A 55 20.41 -50.32 -61.34
CA ASP A 55 19.28 -51.26 -61.27
C ASP A 55 18.52 -51.33 -62.60
N ALA A 56 18.22 -50.16 -63.19
CA ALA A 56 17.54 -50.07 -64.49
C ALA A 56 18.34 -50.65 -65.66
N ARG A 57 19.65 -50.83 -65.50
CA ARG A 57 20.56 -51.38 -66.53
C ARG A 57 20.86 -52.85 -66.29
N ALA A 58 20.92 -53.29 -65.03
CA ALA A 58 20.97 -54.70 -64.64
C ALA A 58 19.73 -55.46 -65.15
N GLU A 59 18.55 -54.85 -65.14
CA GLU A 59 17.33 -55.43 -65.76
C GLU A 59 17.48 -55.69 -67.28
N LYS A 60 18.37 -54.97 -67.96
CA LYS A 60 18.56 -55.07 -69.43
C LYS A 60 19.77 -55.91 -69.83
N ALA A 61 20.76 -56.10 -68.96
CA ALA A 61 21.99 -56.82 -69.23
C ALA A 61 22.38 -57.66 -68.00
N ALA A 62 22.06 -58.96 -68.05
CA ALA A 62 22.13 -59.88 -66.91
C ALA A 62 23.55 -60.33 -66.49
N GLU A 63 24.61 -59.81 -67.11
CA GLU A 63 25.98 -60.35 -66.97
C GLU A 63 26.99 -59.36 -66.36
N TRP A 64 26.59 -58.12 -66.09
CA TRP A 64 27.47 -57.11 -65.48
C TRP A 64 26.89 -56.62 -64.16
N ASP A 65 27.67 -56.74 -63.08
CA ASP A 65 27.35 -56.19 -61.76
C ASP A 65 28.16 -54.90 -61.54
N PRO A 66 27.56 -53.71 -61.77
CA PRO A 66 28.25 -52.43 -61.65
C PRO A 66 28.32 -51.92 -60.20
N THR A 67 27.70 -52.60 -59.24
CA THR A 67 27.53 -52.08 -57.87
C THR A 67 28.87 -51.80 -57.19
N GLN A 68 29.80 -52.76 -57.27
CA GLN A 68 31.11 -52.63 -56.64
C GLN A 68 31.97 -51.50 -57.25
N GLU A 69 31.91 -51.31 -58.58
CA GLU A 69 32.63 -50.23 -59.26
C GLU A 69 32.05 -48.85 -58.92
N ILE A 70 30.72 -48.75 -58.79
CA ILE A 70 30.02 -47.53 -58.38
C ILE A 70 30.36 -47.17 -56.94
N GLU A 71 30.29 -48.12 -56.01
CA GLU A 71 30.66 -47.89 -54.61
C GLU A 71 32.11 -47.43 -54.47
N GLN A 72 33.05 -48.11 -55.14
CA GLN A 72 34.46 -47.73 -55.10
C GLN A 72 34.72 -46.36 -55.73
N GLY A 73 34.07 -46.07 -56.85
CA GLY A 73 34.13 -44.77 -57.52
C GLY A 73 33.57 -43.65 -56.64
N LEU A 74 32.42 -43.88 -56.01
CA LEU A 74 31.76 -42.94 -55.11
C LEU A 74 32.61 -42.64 -53.87
N VAL A 75 33.17 -43.65 -53.22
CA VAL A 75 34.07 -43.47 -52.07
C VAL A 75 35.31 -42.66 -52.47
N SER A 76 35.88 -42.94 -53.65
CA SER A 76 37.03 -42.18 -54.15
C SER A 76 36.69 -40.72 -54.47
N PHE A 77 35.51 -40.48 -55.04
CA PHE A 77 34.99 -39.14 -55.33
C PHE A 77 34.69 -38.37 -54.04
N GLN A 78 34.04 -39.01 -53.07
CA GLN A 78 33.76 -38.42 -51.76
C GLN A 78 35.05 -37.99 -51.06
N THR A 79 36.03 -38.88 -50.97
CA THR A 79 37.33 -38.57 -50.34
C THR A 79 38.02 -37.41 -51.05
N LEU A 80 37.97 -37.38 -52.38
CA LEU A 80 38.55 -36.30 -53.18
C LEU A 80 37.82 -34.97 -52.93
N LEU A 81 36.49 -35.00 -52.95
CA LEU A 81 35.65 -33.83 -52.72
C LEU A 81 35.89 -33.26 -51.33
N GLU A 82 35.84 -34.08 -50.29
CA GLU A 82 36.13 -33.69 -48.90
C GLU A 82 37.51 -33.02 -48.80
N SER A 83 38.55 -33.64 -49.38
CA SER A 83 39.90 -33.06 -49.35
C SER A 83 40.02 -31.69 -50.03
N HIS A 84 39.28 -31.48 -51.13
CA HIS A 84 39.30 -30.20 -51.85
C HIS A 84 38.45 -29.14 -51.15
N VAL A 85 37.32 -29.56 -50.59
CA VAL A 85 36.41 -28.70 -49.82
C VAL A 85 37.12 -28.19 -48.57
N ASP A 86 37.78 -29.05 -47.81
CA ASP A 86 38.57 -28.68 -46.63
C ASP A 86 39.65 -27.65 -46.99
N VAL A 87 40.47 -27.92 -48.00
CA VAL A 87 41.54 -27.00 -48.43
C VAL A 87 40.98 -25.66 -48.91
N ALA A 88 39.87 -25.67 -49.66
CA ALA A 88 39.25 -24.44 -50.15
C ALA A 88 38.68 -23.61 -48.99
N PHE A 89 38.08 -24.26 -48.00
CA PHE A 89 37.53 -23.58 -46.84
C PHE A 89 38.59 -23.09 -45.86
N ASP A 90 39.72 -23.79 -45.69
CA ASP A 90 40.89 -23.29 -44.96
C ASP A 90 41.41 -21.99 -45.60
N PHE A 91 41.51 -21.95 -46.93
CA PHE A 91 41.91 -20.74 -47.64
C PHE A 91 40.87 -19.62 -47.51
N PHE A 92 39.59 -19.95 -47.58
CA PHE A 92 38.50 -19.01 -47.39
C PHE A 92 38.50 -18.41 -45.99
N GLU A 93 38.71 -19.22 -44.95
CA GLU A 93 38.79 -18.78 -43.56
C GLU A 93 39.96 -17.80 -43.38
N ALA A 94 41.16 -18.21 -43.80
CA ALA A 94 42.35 -17.39 -43.72
C ALA A 94 42.24 -16.08 -44.51
N TRP A 95 41.65 -16.14 -45.71
CA TRP A 95 41.43 -14.95 -46.54
C TRP A 95 40.38 -14.02 -45.93
N SER A 96 39.29 -14.55 -45.39
CA SER A 96 38.21 -13.77 -44.77
C SER A 96 38.71 -13.05 -43.52
N MET A 97 39.47 -13.74 -42.66
CA MET A 97 40.09 -13.13 -41.47
C MET A 97 41.12 -12.06 -41.81
N ARG A 98 41.80 -12.18 -42.94
CA ARG A 98 42.83 -11.22 -43.39
C ARG A 98 42.29 -10.03 -44.18
N ASN A 99 41.12 -10.14 -44.81
CA ASN A 99 40.60 -9.11 -45.72
C ASN A 99 39.23 -8.57 -45.32
N ILE A 100 38.26 -9.44 -45.02
CA ILE A 100 36.89 -9.01 -44.70
C ILE A 100 36.81 -8.58 -43.24
N PHE A 101 37.29 -9.43 -42.35
CA PHE A 101 37.30 -9.20 -40.91
C PHE A 101 38.64 -8.62 -40.43
N ALA A 102 39.36 -7.93 -41.31
CA ALA A 102 40.58 -7.22 -40.96
C ALA A 102 40.34 -5.72 -41.02
N VAL A 103 40.52 -5.09 -39.87
CA VAL A 103 40.44 -3.64 -39.74
C VAL A 103 41.85 -3.10 -39.47
N PRO A 104 42.35 -2.15 -40.29
CA PRO A 104 43.68 -1.59 -40.12
C PRO A 104 43.76 -0.78 -38.83
N ALA A 105 44.86 -0.91 -38.08
CA ALA A 105 45.08 -0.18 -36.82
C ALA A 105 45.14 1.34 -36.99
N ASP A 106 45.45 1.82 -38.19
CA ASP A 106 45.57 3.24 -38.51
C ASP A 106 44.21 3.95 -38.69
N LEU A 107 43.11 3.21 -38.72
CA LEU A 107 41.78 3.79 -38.90
C LEU A 107 41.11 4.06 -37.54
N PRO A 108 40.78 5.33 -37.22
CA PRO A 108 40.11 5.67 -35.97
C PRO A 108 38.63 5.27 -36.05
N ILE A 109 38.34 4.00 -35.84
CA ILE A 109 36.96 3.50 -35.71
C ILE A 109 36.50 3.75 -34.29
N VAL A 110 35.39 4.50 -34.17
CA VAL A 110 34.66 4.70 -32.91
C VAL A 110 33.36 3.92 -33.03
N ALA A 111 33.12 2.97 -32.12
CA ALA A 111 31.86 2.25 -32.12
C ALA A 111 30.70 3.20 -31.77
N PRO A 112 29.48 2.99 -32.26
CA PRO A 112 28.35 3.89 -32.00
C PRO A 112 28.08 4.15 -30.51
N HIS A 113 28.27 3.14 -29.66
CA HIS A 113 28.10 3.26 -28.19
C HIS A 113 29.33 3.84 -27.47
N GLN A 114 30.47 3.94 -28.15
CA GLN A 114 31.65 4.67 -27.67
C GLN A 114 31.58 6.15 -28.07
N ALA A 115 30.62 6.55 -28.90
CA ALA A 115 30.44 7.93 -29.31
C ALA A 115 30.03 8.80 -28.11
N GLY A 116 30.86 9.79 -27.78
CA GLY A 116 30.65 10.67 -26.63
C GLY A 116 31.06 10.06 -25.29
N LEU A 117 31.72 8.91 -25.29
CA LEU A 117 32.36 8.38 -24.09
C LEU A 117 33.64 9.16 -23.81
N ASP A 118 33.64 9.90 -22.71
CA ASP A 118 34.82 10.63 -22.24
C ASP A 118 35.53 9.80 -21.17
N LEU A 119 36.65 9.20 -21.56
CA LEU A 119 37.48 8.35 -20.71
C LEU A 119 38.54 9.16 -19.93
N GLU A 120 38.54 10.49 -20.01
CA GLU A 120 39.50 11.35 -19.30
C GLU A 120 39.09 11.63 -17.84
N HIS A 121 37.93 11.14 -17.40
CA HIS A 121 37.46 11.29 -16.02
C HIS A 121 38.39 10.59 -15.02
N SER A 122 38.66 11.25 -13.89
CA SER A 122 39.48 10.64 -12.84
C SER A 122 38.68 9.57 -12.07
N PRO A 123 39.32 8.51 -11.57
CA PRO A 123 38.64 7.49 -10.78
C PRO A 123 38.04 8.06 -9.48
N GLU A 124 38.54 9.20 -8.99
CA GLU A 124 38.00 9.90 -7.83
C GLU A 124 36.65 10.56 -8.17
N GLN A 125 36.54 11.18 -9.36
CA GLN A 125 35.30 11.78 -9.84
C GLN A 125 34.21 10.72 -10.06
N GLU A 126 34.57 9.55 -10.60
CA GLU A 126 33.62 8.44 -10.74
C GLU A 126 33.07 7.97 -9.38
N GLN A 127 33.95 7.84 -8.38
CA GLN A 127 33.54 7.45 -7.02
C GLN A 127 32.65 8.52 -6.36
N GLU A 128 32.95 9.80 -6.55
CA GLU A 128 32.13 10.91 -6.07
C GLU A 128 30.73 10.89 -6.71
N LEU A 129 30.65 10.70 -8.03
CA LEU A 129 29.38 10.58 -8.75
C LEU A 129 28.57 9.35 -8.31
N LEU A 130 29.22 8.21 -8.07
CA LEU A 130 28.55 7.03 -7.53
C LEU A 130 28.00 7.28 -6.12
N ALA A 131 28.78 7.95 -5.26
CA ALA A 131 28.33 8.36 -3.93
C ALA A 131 27.15 9.35 -4.00
N GLU A 132 27.19 10.30 -4.95
CA GLU A 132 26.08 11.22 -5.20
C GLU A 132 24.82 10.49 -5.65
N ILE A 133 24.94 9.52 -6.57
CA ILE A 133 23.82 8.69 -7.02
C ILE A 133 23.17 7.97 -5.84
N ASP A 134 23.97 7.39 -4.94
CA ASP A 134 23.43 6.69 -3.77
C ASP A 134 22.78 7.63 -2.76
N GLU A 135 23.32 8.82 -2.58
CA GLU A 135 22.70 9.86 -1.76
C GLU A 135 21.38 10.36 -2.36
N LEU A 136 21.33 10.55 -3.68
CA LEU A 136 20.10 10.91 -4.39
C LEU A 136 19.05 9.79 -4.27
N ARG A 137 19.45 8.52 -4.39
CA ARG A 137 18.55 7.39 -4.15
C ARG A 137 17.98 7.44 -2.73
N ARG A 138 18.81 7.66 -1.71
CA ARG A 138 18.37 7.81 -0.30
C ARG A 138 17.38 8.97 -0.13
N LYS A 139 17.67 10.14 -0.73
CA LYS A 139 16.78 11.30 -0.72
C LYS A 139 15.43 10.98 -1.37
N VAL A 140 15.42 10.31 -2.53
CA VAL A 140 14.19 9.88 -3.21
C VAL A 140 13.39 8.90 -2.33
N HIS A 141 14.04 7.95 -1.66
CA HIS A 141 13.37 7.04 -0.74
C HIS A 141 12.77 7.77 0.48
N ALA A 142 13.49 8.72 1.06
CA ALA A 142 13.02 9.54 2.17
C ALA A 142 11.81 10.39 1.75
N GLN A 143 11.87 11.06 0.59
CA GLN A 143 10.76 11.83 0.04
C GLN A 143 9.53 10.95 -0.24
N ARG A 144 9.72 9.74 -0.79
CA ARG A 144 8.62 8.77 -0.98
C ARG A 144 7.98 8.35 0.35
N LYS A 145 8.77 8.13 1.41
CA LYS A 145 8.27 7.83 2.76
C LYS A 145 7.48 9.02 3.34
N LEU A 146 8.03 10.22 3.23
CA LEU A 146 7.39 11.44 3.69
C LEU A 146 6.07 11.71 2.97
N LYS A 147 6.03 11.55 1.65
CA LYS A 147 4.80 11.63 0.84
C LYS A 147 3.71 10.69 1.35
N ARG A 148 4.06 9.42 1.67
CA ARG A 148 3.10 8.46 2.23
C ARG A 148 2.55 8.91 3.58
N LEU A 149 3.40 9.45 4.46
CA LEU A 149 2.98 9.97 5.76
C LEU A 149 2.05 11.18 5.61
N TYR A 150 2.40 12.15 4.75
CA TYR A 150 1.54 13.30 4.49
C TYR A 150 0.20 12.89 3.87
N SER A 151 0.19 11.98 2.89
CA SER A 151 -1.07 11.47 2.32
C SER A 151 -1.95 10.82 3.39
N ARG A 152 -1.36 10.12 4.37
CA ARG A 152 -2.12 9.55 5.51
C ARG A 152 -2.63 10.65 6.44
N ALA A 153 -1.81 11.65 6.75
CA ALA A 153 -2.18 12.77 7.61
C ALA A 153 -3.32 13.60 7.00
N VAL A 154 -3.25 13.89 5.69
CA VAL A 154 -4.32 14.59 4.95
C VAL A 154 -5.63 13.81 5.00
N ARG A 155 -5.60 12.49 4.80
CA ARG A 155 -6.80 11.65 4.91
C ARG A 155 -7.39 11.67 6.32
N ARG A 156 -6.55 11.61 7.35
CA ARG A 156 -7.00 11.69 8.75
C ARG A 156 -7.63 13.05 9.06
N SER A 157 -6.93 14.12 8.69
CA SER A 157 -7.44 15.48 8.85
C SER A 157 -8.75 15.72 8.11
N GLY A 158 -8.91 15.15 6.91
CA GLY A 158 -10.18 15.17 6.16
C GLY A 158 -11.34 14.55 6.95
N LYS A 159 -11.13 13.36 7.54
CA LYS A 159 -12.13 12.70 8.39
C LYS A 159 -12.44 13.48 9.67
N ASP A 160 -11.41 14.02 10.32
CA ASP A 160 -11.58 14.83 11.52
C ASP A 160 -12.41 16.10 11.22
N LEU A 161 -12.19 16.72 10.05
CA LEU A 161 -13.00 17.84 9.57
C LEU A 161 -14.44 17.43 9.27
N GLU A 162 -14.68 16.29 8.65
CA GLU A 162 -16.04 15.75 8.43
C GLU A 162 -16.77 15.53 9.76
N HIS A 163 -16.14 14.87 10.74
CA HIS A 163 -16.73 14.68 12.06
C HIS A 163 -17.00 16.00 12.79
N ALA A 164 -16.09 16.96 12.70
CA ALA A 164 -16.29 18.28 13.30
C ALA A 164 -17.47 19.02 12.64
N ARG A 165 -17.62 18.91 11.32
CA ARG A 165 -18.75 19.47 10.57
C ARG A 165 -20.07 18.80 10.94
N GLU A 166 -20.13 17.48 10.96
CA GLU A 166 -21.32 16.74 11.41
C GLU A 166 -21.72 17.12 12.84
N ARG A 167 -20.73 17.27 13.73
CA ARG A 167 -20.98 17.69 15.11
C ARG A 167 -21.54 19.12 15.16
N LEU A 168 -21.00 20.03 14.35
CA LEU A 168 -21.51 21.39 14.24
C LEU A 168 -22.95 21.39 13.70
N GLU A 169 -23.24 20.62 12.65
CA GLU A 169 -24.60 20.46 12.12
C GLU A 169 -25.56 19.90 13.17
N ARG A 170 -25.14 18.86 13.92
CA ARG A 170 -25.92 18.34 15.06
C ARG A 170 -26.12 19.35 16.16
N LEU A 171 -25.19 20.26 16.41
CA LEU A 171 -25.35 21.31 17.43
C LEU A 171 -25.99 22.59 16.87
N SER A 172 -26.21 22.67 15.56
CA SER A 172 -26.76 23.86 14.90
C SER A 172 -28.16 24.20 15.40
N PHE A 173 -28.95 23.20 15.82
CA PHE A 173 -30.27 23.43 16.41
C PHE A 173 -30.20 24.16 17.76
N LEU A 174 -29.10 24.06 18.52
CA LEU A 174 -28.92 24.82 19.76
C LEU A 174 -28.77 26.32 19.48
N ARG A 175 -28.43 26.70 18.24
CA ARG A 175 -28.39 28.09 17.80
C ARG A 175 -29.77 28.63 17.40
N ALA A 176 -30.81 27.79 17.41
CA ALA A 176 -32.17 28.19 17.08
C ALA A 176 -32.68 29.30 18.03
N PRO A 177 -33.54 30.21 17.53
CA PRO A 177 -34.03 31.37 18.32
C PRO A 177 -34.77 30.95 19.60
N GLN A 178 -35.39 29.77 19.59
CA GLN A 178 -36.06 29.19 20.77
C GLN A 178 -35.10 28.93 21.95
N MET A 179 -33.85 28.53 21.69
CA MET A 179 -32.86 28.32 22.75
C MET A 179 -32.31 29.66 23.27
N GLN A 180 -32.24 30.68 22.41
CA GLN A 180 -31.89 32.05 22.83
C GLN A 180 -32.94 32.65 23.77
N ALA A 181 -34.23 32.34 23.55
CA ALA A 181 -35.30 32.70 24.48
C ALA A 181 -35.15 31.96 25.84
N LEU A 182 -34.79 30.66 25.82
CA LEU A 182 -34.49 29.90 27.03
C LEU A 182 -33.26 30.41 27.80
N LEU A 183 -32.28 31.00 27.12
CA LEU A 183 -31.13 31.65 27.74
C LEU A 183 -31.48 33.02 28.36
N ALA A 184 -32.55 33.68 27.93
CA ALA A 184 -33.03 34.93 28.50
C ALA A 184 -33.91 34.71 29.75
N LEU A 185 -34.62 33.58 29.83
CA LEU A 185 -35.48 33.21 30.95
C LEU A 185 -34.82 33.28 32.35
N PRO A 186 -33.56 32.87 32.57
CA PRO A 186 -32.89 33.02 33.86
C PRO A 186 -32.89 34.46 34.37
N SER A 187 -32.73 35.46 33.50
CA SER A 187 -32.77 36.86 33.92
C SER A 187 -34.17 37.31 34.34
N GLU A 188 -35.21 36.79 33.67
CA GLU A 188 -36.59 37.04 34.05
C GLU A 188 -36.94 36.36 35.39
N PHE A 189 -36.44 35.12 35.61
CA PHE A 189 -36.60 34.41 36.87
C PHE A 189 -35.80 35.05 38.01
N GLU A 190 -34.60 35.56 37.75
CA GLU A 190 -33.80 36.31 38.73
C GLU A 190 -34.48 37.62 39.11
N MET A 191 -34.97 38.39 38.13
CA MET A 191 -35.76 39.60 38.42
C MET A 191 -37.05 39.28 39.18
N MET A 192 -37.74 38.19 38.83
CA MET A 192 -38.93 37.76 39.56
C MET A 192 -38.58 37.31 40.98
N PHE A 193 -37.50 36.54 41.15
CA PHE A 193 -37.01 36.10 42.45
C PHE A 193 -36.61 37.29 43.32
N ASP A 194 -35.86 38.24 42.79
CA ASP A 194 -35.51 39.49 43.47
C ASP A 194 -36.76 40.30 43.82
N SER A 195 -37.76 40.37 42.93
CA SER A 195 -39.00 41.07 43.23
C SER A 195 -39.77 40.39 44.37
N VAL A 196 -39.83 39.06 44.40
CA VAL A 196 -40.49 38.28 45.46
C VAL A 196 -39.69 38.33 46.76
N ALA A 197 -38.37 38.30 46.68
CA ALA A 197 -37.48 38.43 47.84
C ALA A 197 -37.50 39.85 48.43
N SER A 198 -37.79 40.86 47.61
CA SER A 198 -37.98 42.26 48.05
C SER A 198 -39.37 42.54 48.62
N LEU A 199 -40.31 41.60 48.53
CA LEU A 199 -41.60 41.74 49.19
C LEU A 199 -41.39 41.70 50.71
N PRO A 200 -42.01 42.62 51.46
CA PRO A 200 -42.01 42.56 52.91
C PRO A 200 -42.56 41.21 53.38
N PRO A 201 -42.02 40.61 54.46
CA PRO A 201 -42.61 39.41 55.03
C PRO A 201 -44.09 39.66 55.32
N PRO A 202 -44.99 38.68 55.09
CA PRO A 202 -46.40 38.86 55.37
C PRO A 202 -46.55 39.22 56.84
N ASN A 203 -46.96 40.47 57.12
CA ASN A 203 -47.33 40.87 58.46
C ASN A 203 -48.50 39.98 58.88
N PRO A 204 -48.41 39.27 60.02
CA PRO A 204 -49.49 38.39 60.49
C PRO A 204 -50.81 39.13 60.78
N SER A 205 -50.81 40.46 60.70
CA SER A 205 -51.99 41.31 60.86
C SER A 205 -52.83 41.46 59.59
N ASP A 206 -52.28 41.22 58.38
CA ASP A 206 -53.06 41.17 57.12
C ASP A 206 -53.47 39.73 56.74
N ALA A 207 -52.99 38.74 57.49
CA ALA A 207 -53.56 37.39 57.52
C ALA A 207 -54.84 37.31 58.38
N ALA A 208 -55.32 38.46 58.89
CA ALA A 208 -56.71 38.61 59.27
C ALA A 208 -57.56 38.62 57.99
N LEU A 209 -57.91 37.40 57.57
CA LEU A 209 -59.18 37.15 56.91
C LEU A 209 -60.24 38.05 57.55
N ASP A 210 -60.99 38.74 56.71
CA ASP A 210 -62.27 39.37 57.06
C ASP A 210 -63.00 38.47 58.09
N PRO A 211 -63.25 38.92 59.34
CA PRO A 211 -63.84 38.08 60.39
C PRO A 211 -65.33 37.78 60.15
N GLY A 212 -65.79 37.84 58.89
CA GLY A 212 -67.16 37.63 58.44
C GLY A 212 -67.40 36.36 57.63
N ALA A 213 -66.43 35.47 57.43
CA ALA A 213 -66.66 34.21 56.72
C ALA A 213 -67.29 33.16 57.64
N VAL A 214 -68.56 33.34 57.97
CA VAL A 214 -69.42 32.26 58.48
C VAL A 214 -69.42 31.15 57.42
N PRO A 215 -69.16 29.88 57.76
CA PRO A 215 -69.33 28.80 56.80
C PRO A 215 -70.80 28.75 56.40
N GLU A 216 -71.13 29.20 55.19
CA GLU A 216 -72.46 28.97 54.62
C GLU A 216 -72.69 27.45 54.58
N PRO A 217 -73.74 26.92 55.23
CA PRO A 217 -73.99 25.49 55.26
C PRO A 217 -74.34 25.01 53.84
N GLY A 218 -73.36 24.36 53.17
CA GLY A 218 -73.57 23.74 51.87
C GLY A 218 -72.42 23.87 50.85
N LYS A 219 -71.46 24.79 51.04
CA LYS A 219 -70.29 24.94 50.14
C LYS A 219 -69.10 24.13 50.62
N ARG A 220 -68.33 23.57 49.68
CA ARG A 220 -67.22 22.65 50.02
C ARG A 220 -66.00 23.44 50.52
N PRO A 221 -65.20 22.92 51.48
CA PRO A 221 -64.13 23.67 52.15
C PRO A 221 -63.02 24.22 51.22
N TRP A 222 -62.86 23.66 50.02
CA TRP A 222 -61.88 24.10 49.03
C TRP A 222 -62.36 25.28 48.17
N GLU A 223 -63.63 25.65 48.24
CA GLU A 223 -64.21 26.79 47.52
C GLU A 223 -64.19 28.08 48.35
N THR A 224 -63.97 27.98 49.67
CA THR A 224 -64.07 29.11 50.60
C THR A 224 -62.72 29.72 50.97
N SER A 225 -61.61 29.01 50.77
CA SER A 225 -60.27 29.53 51.06
C SER A 225 -59.18 28.87 50.21
N LYS A 226 -58.12 29.64 49.92
CA LYS A 226 -56.93 29.17 49.16
C LYS A 226 -56.20 28.01 49.89
N THR A 227 -56.21 28.04 51.22
CA THR A 227 -55.65 26.96 52.06
C THR A 227 -56.52 25.70 52.00
N GLY A 228 -57.84 25.84 51.93
CA GLY A 228 -58.76 24.74 51.68
C GLY A 228 -58.52 24.05 50.34
N TYR A 229 -58.26 24.81 49.28
CA TYR A 229 -57.90 24.25 47.97
C TYR A 229 -56.58 23.47 48.01
N LEU A 230 -55.56 24.00 48.70
CA LEU A 230 -54.26 23.33 48.82
C LEU A 230 -54.39 21.99 49.57
N ASN A 231 -55.09 21.96 50.70
CA ASN A 231 -55.31 20.72 51.43
C ASN A 231 -56.12 19.70 50.62
N TRP A 232 -57.16 20.15 49.90
CA TRP A 232 -57.91 19.29 49.00
C TRP A 232 -57.07 18.75 47.85
N ALA A 233 -56.22 19.59 47.23
CA ALA A 233 -55.36 19.18 46.12
C ALA A 233 -54.30 18.16 46.56
N VAL A 234 -53.70 18.35 47.73
CA VAL A 234 -52.75 17.40 48.32
C VAL A 234 -53.45 16.09 48.66
N GLU A 235 -54.64 16.15 49.27
CA GLU A 235 -55.42 14.96 49.61
C GLU A 235 -55.86 14.20 48.36
N GLN A 236 -56.17 14.91 47.28
CA GLN A 236 -56.55 14.29 46.02
C GLN A 236 -55.36 13.65 45.30
N LEU A 237 -54.17 14.22 45.45
CA LEU A 237 -52.92 13.64 44.94
C LEU A 237 -52.54 12.37 45.72
N MET A 238 -52.73 12.37 47.04
CA MET A 238 -52.56 11.17 47.87
C MET A 238 -53.59 10.08 47.57
N GLN A 239 -54.86 10.43 47.32
CA GLN A 239 -55.89 9.48 46.90
C GLN A 239 -55.55 8.84 45.56
N ARG A 240 -55.10 9.63 44.58
CA ARG A 240 -54.70 9.11 43.26
C ARG A 240 -53.47 8.20 43.33
N ALA A 241 -52.52 8.49 44.22
CA ALA A 241 -51.39 7.60 44.51
C ALA A 241 -51.86 6.28 45.16
N LYS A 242 -52.84 6.35 46.07
CA LYS A 242 -53.39 5.19 46.78
C LYS A 242 -54.27 4.31 45.87
N GLU A 243 -54.99 4.91 44.92
CA GLU A 243 -55.75 4.21 43.89
C GLU A 243 -54.83 3.52 42.88
N ARG A 244 -53.75 4.18 42.43
CA ARG A 244 -52.71 3.55 41.60
C ARG A 244 -52.07 2.34 42.29
N ALA A 245 -51.86 2.41 43.61
CA ALA A 245 -51.33 1.31 44.40
C ALA A 245 -52.33 0.16 44.62
N LYS A 246 -53.64 0.40 44.49
CA LYS A 246 -54.70 -0.63 44.66
C LYS A 246 -55.20 -1.23 43.34
N SER A 247 -54.98 -0.56 42.21
CA SER A 247 -55.43 -1.01 40.89
C SER A 247 -54.49 -2.00 40.18
N GLU A 248 -53.35 -2.36 40.78
CA GLU A 248 -52.47 -3.41 40.28
C GLU A 248 -52.75 -4.75 40.99
N PRO A 249 -53.32 -5.76 40.31
CA PRO A 249 -53.38 -7.11 40.86
C PRO A 249 -51.98 -7.72 40.86
N ALA A 250 -51.64 -8.42 41.96
CA ALA A 250 -50.38 -9.13 42.14
C ALA A 250 -50.14 -10.13 41.00
N GLY A 251 -49.28 -9.77 40.04
CA GLY A 251 -48.90 -10.65 38.94
C GLY A 251 -48.08 -9.96 37.85
N ASN A 252 -46.76 -10.01 37.99
CA ASN A 252 -45.72 -9.86 36.97
C ASN A 252 -45.82 -8.70 35.95
N ALA A 253 -45.06 -7.63 36.17
CA ALA A 253 -44.13 -7.08 35.16
C ALA A 253 -43.20 -6.02 35.78
N PHE A 254 -41.93 -6.14 35.44
CA PHE A 254 -40.82 -5.22 35.70
C PHE A 254 -41.07 -3.88 34.98
N GLY A 255 -40.90 -2.73 35.66
CA GLY A 255 -40.98 -1.39 35.07
C GLY A 255 -41.09 -0.30 36.15
N GLU A 256 -39.96 0.18 36.68
CA GLU A 256 -39.36 1.47 36.26
C GLU A 256 -40.33 2.66 36.35
N GLY A 257 -40.34 3.32 37.51
CA GLY A 257 -41.02 4.60 37.66
C GLY A 257 -40.91 5.17 39.07
N SER A 258 -40.90 4.29 40.08
CA SER A 258 -40.69 4.67 41.49
C SER A 258 -39.23 4.46 41.96
N SER A 259 -38.49 3.55 41.33
CA SER A 259 -37.07 3.34 41.66
C SER A 259 -36.15 4.41 41.05
N ALA A 260 -36.57 5.16 40.03
CA ALA A 260 -35.70 6.14 39.37
C ALA A 260 -35.39 7.36 40.26
N VAL A 261 -36.36 7.83 41.06
CA VAL A 261 -36.13 8.95 41.98
C VAL A 261 -35.30 8.50 43.19
N SER A 262 -35.55 7.29 43.70
CA SER A 262 -34.77 6.68 44.79
C SER A 262 -33.33 6.34 44.35
N ALA A 263 -33.15 5.82 43.12
CA ALA A 263 -31.85 5.50 42.54
C ALA A 263 -31.05 6.76 42.17
N ALA A 264 -31.69 7.83 41.68
CA ALA A 264 -31.01 9.10 41.42
C ALA A 264 -30.51 9.74 42.72
N THR A 265 -31.29 9.65 43.81
CA THR A 265 -30.83 10.10 45.13
C THR A 265 -29.71 9.23 45.70
N ALA A 266 -29.73 7.91 45.49
CA ALA A 266 -28.67 7.02 45.97
C ALA A 266 -27.36 7.17 45.16
N ALA A 267 -27.44 7.29 43.83
CA ALA A 267 -26.28 7.49 42.96
C ALA A 267 -25.59 8.85 43.17
N ALA A 268 -26.33 9.87 43.61
CA ALA A 268 -25.77 11.18 43.97
C ALA A 268 -24.92 11.13 45.27
N TYR A 269 -25.11 10.12 46.12
CA TYR A 269 -24.29 9.92 47.33
C TYR A 269 -23.07 8.99 47.11
N GLU A 270 -23.06 8.15 46.08
CA GLU A 270 -21.92 7.25 45.78
C GLU A 270 -20.82 7.90 44.92
N VAL A 271 -21.14 8.88 44.07
CA VAL A 271 -20.11 9.57 43.25
C VAL A 271 -19.49 10.70 44.07
N GLY A 272 -18.59 10.36 45.00
CA GLY A 272 -17.89 11.39 45.78
C GLY A 272 -16.99 10.92 46.92
N SER A 273 -16.70 9.63 47.05
CA SER A 273 -15.80 9.16 48.12
C SER A 273 -14.33 9.38 47.73
N ALA A 274 -13.53 9.96 48.62
CA ALA A 274 -12.10 10.20 48.42
C ALA A 274 -11.27 8.89 48.29
N GLN A 275 -11.87 7.74 48.63
CA GLN A 275 -11.22 6.44 48.54
C GLN A 275 -11.16 5.93 47.09
N ASP A 276 -12.15 6.28 46.26
CA ASP A 276 -12.18 5.86 44.84
C ASP A 276 -11.18 6.64 43.97
N VAL A 277 -10.94 7.91 44.32
CA VAL A 277 -9.89 8.73 43.68
C VAL A 277 -8.49 8.21 44.03
N ARG A 278 -8.29 7.70 45.25
CA ARG A 278 -7.01 7.11 45.68
C ARG A 278 -6.74 5.77 44.99
N ALA A 279 -7.74 4.91 44.84
CA ALA A 279 -7.61 3.64 44.14
C ALA A 279 -7.28 3.80 42.64
N LEU A 280 -7.83 4.84 42.00
CA LEU A 280 -7.49 5.19 40.61
C LEU A 280 -6.05 5.71 40.46
N LEU A 281 -5.54 6.47 41.43
CA LEU A 281 -4.20 7.03 41.40
C LEU A 281 -3.12 5.97 41.66
N GLU A 282 -3.38 5.02 42.56
CA GLU A 282 -2.48 3.87 42.81
C GLU A 282 -2.42 2.93 41.60
N ARG A 283 -3.50 2.79 40.84
CA ARG A 283 -3.53 1.98 39.61
C ARG A 283 -2.80 2.63 38.43
N MET A 284 -2.64 3.95 38.43
CA MET A 284 -1.85 4.71 37.44
C MET A 284 -0.37 4.86 37.82
N GLY A 285 -0.01 4.74 39.10
CA GLY A 285 1.37 4.92 39.59
C GLY A 285 2.29 3.70 39.50
N GLY A 286 1.78 2.52 39.12
CA GLY A 286 2.49 1.24 39.21
C GLY A 286 3.21 0.73 37.95
N SER A 287 3.66 1.60 37.03
CA SER A 287 4.38 1.15 35.82
C SER A 287 5.57 2.04 35.47
N VAL A 288 6.57 2.08 36.36
CA VAL A 288 7.96 2.47 36.01
C VAL A 288 8.92 1.68 36.91
N GLU A 289 9.14 0.40 36.61
CA GLU A 289 10.34 -0.34 37.04
C GLU A 289 10.48 -1.62 36.21
N GLY A 290 11.53 -1.71 35.39
CA GLY A 290 11.84 -2.89 34.58
C GLY A 290 12.53 -2.55 33.26
N GLY A 291 13.84 -2.25 33.30
CA GLY A 291 14.61 -2.00 32.08
C GLY A 291 16.00 -1.39 32.30
N LYS A 292 16.80 -1.97 33.20
CA LYS A 292 18.26 -1.78 33.22
C LYS A 292 18.86 -3.17 33.36
N ASP A 293 19.50 -3.64 32.29
CA ASP A 293 20.66 -4.54 32.26
C ASP A 293 20.86 -5.07 30.84
N ALA A 294 21.84 -4.49 30.12
CA ALA A 294 22.66 -5.13 29.08
C ALA A 294 23.48 -4.04 28.36
N ASP A 295 24.55 -3.57 29.00
CA ASP A 295 25.65 -2.92 28.28
C ASP A 295 26.95 -3.26 28.99
N GLN A 296 27.51 -4.44 28.69
CA GLN A 296 28.90 -4.75 29.01
C GLN A 296 29.47 -5.87 28.12
N MET A 297 30.55 -5.50 27.44
CA MET A 297 31.66 -6.32 26.92
C MET A 297 31.48 -7.02 25.56
N ASP A 298 32.07 -6.40 24.53
CA ASP A 298 32.94 -7.07 23.56
C ASP A 298 33.87 -6.04 22.89
N THR A 299 35.03 -5.80 23.52
CA THR A 299 36.24 -5.31 22.83
C THR A 299 37.48 -5.89 23.52
N SER A 300 38.01 -6.99 22.99
CA SER A 300 39.42 -7.38 22.96
C SER A 300 39.60 -8.42 21.89
#